data_AF-A0A1T3NK90-F1
#
_entry.id   AF-A0A1T3NK90-F1
#
_cell.length_a   1.000
_cell.length_b   1.000
_cell.length_c   1.000
_cell.angle_alpha   90.00
_cell.angle_beta   90.00
_cell.angle_gamma   90.00
#
_symmetry.space_group_name_H-M   'P 1'
#
loop_
_entity.id
_entity.type
_entity.pdbx_description
1 polymer ?
#
loop_
_entity_poly.entity_id
_entity_poly.type
_entity_poly.pdbx_seq_one_letter_code
_entity_poly.pdbx_strand_id
1 'polypeptide(L)'
;MRMILWSALPVLDARRSAMNDSYAVTGSPSGRATQRNANPTRRTDHNRREARTIVNSALKSILAALLASGLLLATTACRLSDHKDDKDEKYVTGAADTRPYGEWLAARSETAADLALSGRFRTVPGHDEARGGTRVLRYRIQIEEGLSIDATYFARAVHETLNDTRSWGGDGTIALERVDSGKSDFVVTLASTGTVNTWCAKDGLDTGEQRVSCNVASTRRVMISAWRWATGSTTYGDDLANYRRMLINHEVGHRLGHMHETCERSGAPAPVMMQQTLTLVTGSATCSPNPWPHP
;
A
#
# COMPACT_ATOMS: atom_id res chain seq x y z
N MET A 1 -9.73 18.19 -58.83
CA MET A 1 -11.03 17.78 -59.38
C MET A 1 -11.31 16.36 -58.91
N ARG A 2 -12.46 16.09 -58.25
CA ARG A 2 -12.80 14.85 -57.49
C ARG A 2 -11.84 14.61 -56.30
N MET A 3 -12.20 14.70 -55.01
CA MET A 3 -13.47 14.56 -54.28
C MET A 3 -14.12 13.18 -54.39
N ILE A 4 -13.99 12.39 -53.31
CA ILE A 4 -14.99 11.41 -52.85
C ILE A 4 -15.13 11.63 -51.33
N LEU A 5 -16.32 12.04 -50.90
CA LEU A 5 -16.72 12.09 -49.48
C LEU A 5 -17.27 10.71 -49.08
N TRP A 6 -17.05 10.30 -47.83
CA TRP A 6 -17.97 9.44 -47.10
C TRP A 6 -18.24 10.08 -45.73
N SER A 7 -19.49 10.07 -45.29
CA SER A 7 -20.02 10.89 -44.18
C SER A 7 -20.92 10.06 -43.25
N ALA A 8 -21.08 10.55 -42.01
CA ALA A 8 -22.08 10.16 -40.99
C ALA A 8 -21.87 8.78 -40.29
N LEU A 9 -21.41 8.73 -39.04
CA LEU A 9 -22.10 9.00 -37.75
C LEU A 9 -22.91 7.79 -37.20
N PRO A 10 -23.16 7.70 -35.87
CA PRO A 10 -23.05 6.42 -35.15
C PRO A 10 -24.38 5.76 -34.76
N VAL A 11 -24.29 4.50 -34.32
CA VAL A 11 -25.35 3.78 -33.60
C VAL A 11 -24.98 3.69 -32.11
N LEU A 12 -25.90 4.12 -31.25
CA LEU A 12 -25.86 3.95 -29.80
C LEU A 12 -26.89 2.88 -29.36
N ASP A 13 -26.65 2.33 -28.17
CA ASP A 13 -27.55 1.52 -27.34
C ASP A 13 -27.93 0.10 -27.82
N ALA A 14 -27.42 -0.91 -27.10
CA ALA A 14 -28.27 -1.97 -26.56
C ALA A 14 -27.60 -2.74 -25.39
N ARG A 15 -28.22 -2.63 -24.21
CA ARG A 15 -28.47 -3.73 -23.25
C ARG A 15 -27.29 -4.44 -22.56
N ARG A 16 -27.03 -3.92 -21.35
CA ARG A 16 -26.70 -4.67 -20.13
C ARG A 16 -27.52 -5.98 -19.98
N SER A 17 -26.84 -7.07 -19.59
CA SER A 17 -27.23 -8.13 -18.63
C SER A 17 -27.07 -9.58 -19.09
N ALA A 18 -26.74 -10.45 -18.13
CA ALA A 18 -26.78 -11.92 -18.13
C ALA A 18 -25.74 -12.71 -18.97
N MET A 19 -24.69 -13.18 -18.28
CA MET A 19 -24.16 -14.54 -18.44
C MET A 19 -23.55 -14.99 -17.11
N ASN A 20 -24.38 -15.59 -16.26
CA ASN A 20 -23.96 -16.31 -15.06
C ASN A 20 -25.03 -17.37 -14.76
N ASP A 21 -24.85 -18.58 -15.28
CA ASP A 21 -25.52 -19.79 -14.81
C ASP A 21 -24.95 -21.03 -15.50
N SER A 22 -24.41 -21.95 -14.70
CA SER A 22 -24.24 -23.36 -15.04
C SER A 22 -23.83 -24.12 -13.78
N TYR A 23 -24.81 -24.59 -13.02
CA TYR A 23 -24.85 -25.94 -12.43
C TYR A 23 -26.22 -26.16 -11.76
N ALA A 24 -27.15 -26.74 -12.52
CA ALA A 24 -28.41 -27.23 -11.98
C ALA A 24 -28.29 -28.73 -11.69
N VAL A 25 -28.65 -29.15 -10.47
CA VAL A 25 -28.96 -30.55 -10.15
C VAL A 25 -30.33 -30.59 -9.49
N THR A 26 -31.13 -31.56 -9.93
CA THR A 26 -32.57 -31.71 -9.73
C THR A 26 -32.94 -32.36 -8.40
N GLY A 27 -34.10 -32.02 -7.80
CA GLY A 27 -34.69 -32.86 -6.74
C GLY A 27 -35.79 -32.24 -5.86
N SER A 28 -37.05 -32.41 -6.23
CA SER A 28 -38.28 -32.31 -5.40
C SER A 28 -39.34 -33.25 -5.99
N PRO A 29 -40.49 -33.58 -5.36
CA PRO A 29 -41.09 -33.06 -4.11
C PRO A 29 -41.20 -34.19 -3.03
N SER A 30 -42.05 -34.24 -1.99
CA SER A 30 -43.20 -33.42 -1.54
C SER A 30 -43.46 -33.58 -0.02
N GLY A 31 -44.34 -32.75 0.57
CA GLY A 31 -44.89 -32.95 1.93
C GLY A 31 -45.80 -31.79 2.35
N ARG A 32 -47.07 -32.07 2.69
CA ARG A 32 -48.14 -31.05 2.71
C ARG A 32 -48.53 -30.58 4.12
N ALA A 33 -48.57 -29.26 4.30
CA ALA A 33 -49.41 -28.46 5.20
C ALA A 33 -49.70 -28.91 6.66
N THR A 34 -49.54 -27.96 7.59
CA THR A 34 -50.69 -27.41 8.36
C THR A 34 -50.33 -26.09 9.03
N GLN A 35 -51.22 -25.09 8.93
CA GLN A 35 -51.16 -23.88 9.75
C GLN A 35 -51.62 -24.19 11.18
N ARG A 36 -51.03 -23.50 12.17
CA ARG A 36 -51.73 -23.18 13.42
C ARG A 36 -51.15 -21.92 14.08
N ASN A 37 -52.03 -21.02 14.49
CA ASN A 37 -51.69 -19.72 15.07
C ASN A 37 -51.09 -19.85 16.47
N ALA A 38 -50.02 -19.09 16.75
CA ALA A 38 -49.71 -18.58 18.09
C ALA A 38 -48.70 -17.41 18.02
N ASN A 39 -49.14 -16.22 18.43
CA ASN A 39 -48.30 -15.13 18.94
C ASN A 39 -48.95 -14.75 20.28
N PRO A 40 -48.24 -14.78 21.42
CA PRO A 40 -47.45 -13.61 21.77
C PRO A 40 -46.11 -13.88 22.49
N THR A 41 -45.17 -12.95 22.32
CA THR A 41 -44.11 -12.53 23.26
C THR A 41 -43.90 -13.36 24.54
N ARG A 42 -42.89 -14.25 24.56
CA ARG A 42 -42.34 -14.77 25.83
C ARG A 42 -40.88 -15.26 25.74
N ARG A 43 -39.96 -14.35 25.41
CA ARG A 43 -38.51 -14.55 25.68
C ARG A 43 -37.72 -13.24 25.78
N THR A 44 -38.22 -12.30 26.57
CA THR A 44 -37.37 -11.28 27.17
C THR A 44 -36.45 -11.92 28.22
N ASP A 45 -35.32 -11.29 28.48
CA ASP A 45 -34.50 -11.42 29.69
C ASP A 45 -34.04 -12.83 30.11
N HIS A 46 -32.86 -13.23 29.60
CA HIS A 46 -31.91 -13.92 30.50
C HIS A 46 -30.43 -13.61 30.23
N ASN A 47 -30.00 -13.51 28.96
CA ASN A 47 -28.56 -13.41 28.62
C ASN A 47 -28.10 -11.99 28.23
N ARG A 48 -28.46 -10.97 29.03
CA ARG A 48 -27.99 -9.59 28.82
C ARG A 48 -27.75 -8.78 30.12
N ARG A 49 -27.36 -9.47 31.20
CA ARG A 49 -27.08 -8.87 32.51
C ARG A 49 -25.83 -9.44 33.21
N GLU A 50 -24.67 -9.40 32.56
CA GLU A 50 -23.39 -9.43 33.27
C GLU A 50 -22.40 -8.43 32.64
N ALA A 51 -21.46 -7.92 33.46
CA ALA A 51 -20.33 -7.06 33.08
C ALA A 51 -20.62 -5.62 32.55
N ARG A 52 -21.65 -4.94 33.07
CA ARG A 52 -21.59 -3.47 33.27
C ARG A 52 -22.05 -3.12 34.69
N THR A 53 -21.40 -2.14 35.30
CA THR A 53 -21.57 -1.64 36.69
C THR A 53 -20.83 -2.43 37.78
N ILE A 54 -19.53 -2.13 37.94
CA ILE A 54 -18.92 -2.04 39.29
C ILE A 54 -18.43 -0.59 39.42
N VAL A 55 -19.16 0.21 40.19
CA VAL A 55 -18.88 1.63 40.45
C VAL A 55 -19.19 1.92 41.92
N ASN A 56 -18.19 2.45 42.63
CA ASN A 56 -18.26 3.18 43.91
C ASN A 56 -18.93 2.51 45.13
N SER A 57 -18.12 1.95 46.06
CA SER A 57 -18.20 2.26 47.51
C SER A 57 -17.21 1.46 48.40
N ALA A 58 -15.99 1.96 48.60
CA ALA A 58 -15.18 1.73 49.82
C ALA A 58 -13.94 2.64 49.82
N LEU A 59 -13.44 3.00 51.02
CA LEU A 59 -12.24 3.81 51.30
C LEU A 59 -12.41 5.34 51.34
N LYS A 60 -13.44 5.80 52.04
CA LYS A 60 -13.41 7.06 52.82
C LYS A 60 -13.40 6.75 54.31
N SER A 61 -12.24 6.38 54.86
CA SER A 61 -11.95 6.32 56.30
C SER A 61 -10.45 6.15 56.53
N ILE A 62 -9.94 6.79 57.58
CA ILE A 62 -8.55 6.86 58.07
C ILE A 62 -7.85 8.19 57.72
N LEU A 63 -8.13 9.19 58.56
CA LEU A 63 -7.25 10.31 58.86
C LEU A 63 -7.33 10.59 60.37
N ALA A 64 -6.24 11.08 60.96
CA ALA A 64 -6.13 11.56 62.34
C ALA A 64 -6.27 10.53 63.49
N ALA A 65 -5.17 9.81 63.77
CA ALA A 65 -4.64 9.65 65.13
C ALA A 65 -3.23 9.05 65.10
N LEU A 66 -2.19 9.89 65.26
CA LEU A 66 -0.89 9.58 65.90
C LEU A 66 0.04 10.81 65.81
N LEU A 67 -0.31 11.87 66.54
CA LEU A 67 0.62 12.94 66.91
C LEU A 67 1.25 12.58 68.26
N ALA A 68 2.42 11.92 68.27
CA ALA A 68 3.36 11.91 69.40
C ALA A 68 4.60 11.05 69.10
N SER A 69 5.57 11.59 68.36
CA SER A 69 7.02 11.28 68.47
C SER A 69 7.78 12.17 67.51
N GLY A 70 8.26 13.31 67.99
CA GLY A 70 9.14 14.17 67.20
C GLY A 70 10.53 13.57 67.14
N LEU A 71 11.11 13.47 65.94
CA LEU A 71 12.56 13.38 65.77
C LEU A 71 13.00 14.27 64.61
N LEU A 72 14.12 14.95 64.82
CA LEU A 72 14.65 16.03 63.99
C LEU A 72 15.46 15.49 62.79
N LEU A 73 15.83 16.41 61.88
CA LEU A 73 16.84 16.30 60.81
C LEU A 73 16.41 15.60 59.51
N ALA A 74 16.10 16.40 58.48
CA ALA A 74 17.10 16.74 57.44
C ALA A 74 16.48 17.68 56.37
N THR A 75 17.02 18.89 56.25
CA THR A 75 16.65 19.82 55.17
C THR A 75 17.31 19.40 53.85
N THR A 76 16.69 18.49 53.12
CA THR A 76 16.99 18.30 51.69
C THR A 76 16.02 19.16 50.90
N ALA A 77 16.48 20.32 50.46
CA ALA A 77 15.72 21.15 49.54
C ALA A 77 15.40 20.34 48.28
N CYS A 78 14.11 20.25 47.91
CA CYS A 78 13.73 19.78 46.60
C CYS A 78 14.39 20.68 45.56
N ARG A 79 15.45 20.19 44.92
CA ARG A 79 15.84 20.68 43.60
C ARG A 79 14.74 20.27 42.65
N LEU A 80 13.73 21.15 42.55
CA LEU A 80 12.79 21.17 41.45
C LEU A 80 13.62 21.47 40.20
N SER A 81 14.17 20.42 39.60
CA SER A 81 14.87 20.52 38.32
C SER A 81 13.82 20.93 37.30
N ASP A 82 13.95 22.18 36.88
CA ASP A 82 13.20 22.84 35.81
C ASP A 82 13.08 21.90 34.61
N HIS A 83 11.93 21.21 34.52
CA HIS A 83 11.64 20.25 33.46
C HIS A 83 11.24 21.05 32.23
N LYS A 84 12.24 21.63 31.57
CA LYS A 84 12.06 22.25 30.26
C LYS A 84 11.44 21.23 29.33
N ASP A 85 10.43 21.67 28.59
CA ASP A 85 9.81 20.93 27.49
C ASP A 85 10.86 20.65 26.38
N ASP A 86 11.67 19.60 26.55
CA ASP A 86 12.62 19.15 25.53
C ASP A 86 11.90 18.26 24.52
N LYS A 87 11.04 18.90 23.71
CA LYS A 87 10.28 18.25 22.63
C LYS A 87 11.13 17.97 21.40
N ASP A 88 12.26 17.29 21.58
CA ASP A 88 13.11 16.82 20.47
C ASP A 88 13.72 15.42 20.70
N GLU A 89 13.24 14.63 21.69
CA GLU A 89 13.76 13.27 21.88
C GLU A 89 13.08 12.21 20.99
N LYS A 90 13.91 11.58 20.13
CA LYS A 90 13.66 10.32 19.38
C LYS A 90 12.60 10.33 18.27
N TYR A 91 12.88 11.10 17.22
CA TYR A 91 12.67 10.56 15.88
C TYR A 91 13.70 9.46 15.61
N VAL A 92 13.28 8.19 15.64
CA VAL A 92 13.97 7.15 14.86
C VAL A 92 13.56 7.33 13.40
N THR A 93 14.11 8.37 12.77
CA THR A 93 14.58 8.17 11.40
C THR A 93 15.56 6.99 11.47
N GLY A 94 15.39 5.98 10.61
CA GLY A 94 16.51 5.08 10.37
C GLY A 94 17.73 5.94 10.04
N ALA A 95 18.85 5.71 10.72
CA ALA A 95 20.05 6.53 10.54
C ALA A 95 20.33 6.64 9.03
N ALA A 96 20.45 7.88 8.54
CA ALA A 96 20.50 8.16 7.10
C ALA A 96 21.52 7.23 6.44
N ASP A 97 21.08 6.47 5.45
CA ASP A 97 21.86 5.32 5.00
C ASP A 97 23.14 5.80 4.30
N THR A 98 24.28 5.57 4.95
CA THR A 98 25.58 6.11 4.51
C THR A 98 26.17 5.34 3.33
N ARG A 99 25.56 4.22 2.91
CA ARG A 99 26.02 3.46 1.76
C ARG A 99 25.84 4.26 0.47
N PRO A 100 26.72 4.07 -0.52
CA PRO A 100 26.47 4.53 -1.88
C PRO A 100 25.09 4.06 -2.35
N TYR A 101 24.31 4.96 -2.95
CA TYR A 101 22.93 4.67 -3.34
C TYR A 101 22.78 3.44 -4.25
N GLY A 102 23.76 3.13 -5.11
CA GLY A 102 23.74 1.91 -5.92
C GLY A 102 23.81 0.63 -5.08
N GLU A 103 24.63 0.62 -4.01
CA GLU A 103 24.72 -0.49 -3.06
C GLU A 103 23.43 -0.58 -2.24
N TRP A 104 22.87 0.54 -1.79
CA TRP A 104 21.57 0.57 -1.11
C TRP A 104 20.45 -0.02 -1.99
N LEU A 105 20.42 0.37 -3.27
CA LEU A 105 19.41 -0.08 -4.22
C LEU A 105 19.53 -1.58 -4.54
N ALA A 106 20.73 -2.16 -4.45
CA ALA A 106 20.95 -3.60 -4.55
C ALA A 106 20.76 -4.36 -3.21
N ALA A 107 20.89 -3.68 -2.06
CA ALA A 107 20.87 -4.32 -0.76
C ALA A 107 19.46 -4.71 -0.28
N ARG A 108 19.33 -5.97 0.14
CA ARG A 108 18.19 -6.44 0.94
C ARG A 108 18.21 -5.78 2.32
N SER A 109 17.05 -5.66 2.94
CA SER A 109 16.88 -5.15 4.30
C SER A 109 15.92 -6.03 5.11
N GLU A 110 16.05 -6.03 6.43
CA GLU A 110 15.10 -6.72 7.29
C GLU A 110 13.76 -5.96 7.30
N THR A 111 12.67 -6.69 7.03
CA THR A 111 11.29 -6.20 7.11
C THR A 111 10.41 -7.40 7.37
N ALA A 112 9.63 -7.39 8.45
CA ALA A 112 8.75 -8.50 8.79
C ALA A 112 7.67 -8.69 7.72
N ALA A 113 7.41 -9.94 7.33
CA ALA A 113 6.54 -10.27 6.21
C ALA A 113 5.05 -10.00 6.52
N ASP A 114 4.70 -10.04 7.80
CA ASP A 114 3.40 -9.76 8.41
C ASP A 114 3.32 -8.35 9.02
N LEU A 115 4.31 -7.49 8.79
CA LEU A 115 4.34 -6.13 9.33
C LEU A 115 3.04 -5.38 9.01
N ALA A 116 2.40 -4.85 10.06
CA ALA A 116 1.24 -4.00 9.99
C ALA A 116 1.49 -2.76 10.86
N LEU A 117 1.69 -1.62 10.22
CA LEU A 117 1.90 -0.32 10.87
C LEU A 117 0.58 0.46 10.94
N SER A 118 0.68 1.75 11.31
CA SER A 118 -0.48 2.58 11.67
C SER A 118 -1.37 3.04 10.51
N GLY A 119 -0.97 2.82 9.25
CA GLY A 119 -1.60 3.41 8.07
C GLY A 119 -1.38 4.93 7.92
N ARG A 120 -0.62 5.58 8.83
CA ARG A 120 -0.27 7.00 8.72
C ARG A 120 0.87 7.17 7.71
N PHE A 121 0.69 8.12 6.79
CA PHE A 121 1.66 8.40 5.74
C PHE A 121 2.24 9.80 5.88
N ARG A 122 3.57 9.91 5.82
CA ARG A 122 4.27 11.18 5.65
C ARG A 122 4.73 11.35 4.21
N THR A 123 4.72 12.58 3.72
CA THR A 123 5.33 12.94 2.44
C THR A 123 6.85 12.97 2.58
N VAL A 124 7.58 12.50 1.57
CA VAL A 124 9.04 12.67 1.52
C VAL A 124 9.35 14.06 0.94
N PRO A 125 10.01 14.96 1.68
CA PRO A 125 10.31 16.32 1.22
C PRO A 125 11.21 16.35 -0.01
N GLY A 126 11.02 17.34 -0.87
CA GLY A 126 11.82 17.57 -2.08
C GLY A 126 10.99 17.68 -3.36
N HIS A 127 11.56 18.41 -4.32
CA HIS A 127 11.07 18.57 -5.69
C HIS A 127 12.13 18.00 -6.64
N ASP A 128 11.72 17.18 -7.61
CA ASP A 128 12.61 16.68 -8.66
C ASP A 128 11.96 16.94 -10.02
N GLU A 129 12.62 17.75 -10.86
CA GLU A 129 12.16 18.17 -12.18
C GLU A 129 11.89 16.98 -13.11
N ALA A 130 10.84 17.07 -13.92
CA ALA A 130 10.60 16.09 -14.97
C ALA A 130 11.63 16.17 -16.10
N ARG A 131 11.88 15.05 -16.79
CA ARG A 131 12.81 15.00 -17.93
C ARG A 131 12.06 14.86 -19.26
N GLY A 132 12.19 15.87 -20.11
CA GLY A 132 11.62 15.86 -21.47
C GLY A 132 10.09 15.89 -21.47
N GLY A 133 9.49 15.15 -22.41
CA GLY A 133 8.05 14.91 -22.51
C GLY A 133 7.19 16.09 -23.00
N THR A 134 6.05 15.77 -23.61
CA THR A 134 5.05 16.79 -24.05
C THR A 134 3.96 17.05 -23.02
N ARG A 135 3.74 16.13 -22.07
CA ARG A 135 2.76 16.26 -20.98
C ARG A 135 3.39 15.93 -19.63
N VAL A 136 3.50 16.93 -18.75
CA VAL A 136 3.96 16.72 -17.37
C VAL A 136 2.85 16.07 -16.54
N LEU A 137 3.21 14.99 -15.84
CA LEU A 137 2.41 14.34 -14.80
C LEU A 137 3.12 14.49 -13.46
N ARG A 138 2.44 15.07 -12.48
CA ARG A 138 2.98 15.29 -11.14
C ARG A 138 2.74 14.08 -10.26
N TYR A 139 3.72 13.68 -9.47
CA TYR A 139 3.52 12.64 -8.47
C TYR A 139 4.13 13.02 -7.13
N ARG A 140 3.48 12.56 -6.05
CA ARG A 140 3.99 12.70 -4.69
C ARG A 140 4.54 11.36 -4.22
N ILE A 141 5.56 11.39 -3.39
CA ILE A 141 6.10 10.20 -2.74
C ILE A 141 5.73 10.25 -1.26
N GLN A 142 5.12 9.17 -0.77
CA GLN A 142 4.78 8.99 0.64
C GLN A 142 5.35 7.67 1.16
N ILE A 143 5.65 7.66 2.46
CA ILE A 143 6.10 6.47 3.19
C ILE A 143 5.25 6.33 4.46
N GLU A 144 4.92 5.09 4.80
CA GLU A 144 4.26 4.78 6.06
C GLU A 144 5.19 5.03 7.26
N GLU A 145 4.65 5.65 8.30
CA GLU A 145 5.38 5.95 9.52
C GLU A 145 5.66 4.67 10.32
N GLY A 146 6.92 4.47 10.69
CA GLY A 146 7.41 3.26 11.38
C GLY A 146 8.20 2.30 10.48
N LEU A 147 8.28 2.53 9.16
CA LEU A 147 9.16 1.77 8.28
C LEU A 147 10.64 2.12 8.51
N SER A 148 11.48 1.09 8.58
CA SER A 148 12.95 1.17 8.69
C SER A 148 13.67 1.43 7.36
N ILE A 149 12.95 1.80 6.31
CA ILE A 149 13.49 2.04 4.96
C ILE A 149 13.80 3.53 4.79
N ASP A 150 15.00 3.85 4.29
CA ASP A 150 15.39 5.23 3.99
C ASP A 150 14.45 5.85 2.94
N ALA A 151 13.72 6.89 3.37
CA ALA A 151 12.72 7.53 2.56
C ALA A 151 13.31 8.40 1.45
N THR A 152 14.50 8.95 1.65
CA THR A 152 15.20 9.80 0.68
C THR A 152 15.75 8.94 -0.45
N TYR A 153 16.36 7.81 -0.13
CA TYR A 153 16.81 6.84 -1.13
C TYR A 153 15.64 6.12 -1.82
N PHE A 154 14.52 5.84 -1.13
CA PHE A 154 13.30 5.39 -1.79
C PHE A 154 12.78 6.45 -2.78
N ALA A 155 12.71 7.71 -2.38
CA ALA A 155 12.26 8.79 -3.25
C ALA A 155 13.15 8.95 -4.50
N ARG A 156 14.48 8.89 -4.31
CA ARG A 156 15.47 8.87 -5.38
C ARG A 156 15.26 7.68 -6.33
N ALA A 157 15.04 6.49 -5.80
CA ALA A 157 14.82 5.29 -6.61
C ALA A 157 13.54 5.38 -7.46
N VAL A 158 12.44 5.92 -6.91
CA VAL A 158 11.23 6.19 -7.70
C VAL A 158 11.52 7.22 -8.80
N HIS A 159 12.16 8.35 -8.48
CA HIS A 159 12.41 9.40 -9.46
C HIS A 159 13.37 8.98 -10.59
N GLU A 160 14.52 8.38 -10.25
CA GLU A 160 15.47 7.89 -11.25
C GLU A 160 14.89 6.79 -12.11
N THR A 161 14.06 5.89 -11.56
CA THR A 161 13.41 4.84 -12.35
C THR A 161 12.41 5.44 -13.34
N LEU A 162 11.56 6.36 -12.90
CA LEU A 162 10.49 6.94 -13.72
C LEU A 162 10.99 7.94 -14.78
N ASN A 163 12.20 8.50 -14.60
CA ASN A 163 12.85 9.41 -15.55
C ASN A 163 14.12 8.80 -16.19
N ASP A 164 14.25 7.47 -16.19
CA ASP A 164 15.17 6.73 -17.06
C ASP A 164 14.61 6.75 -18.50
N THR A 165 15.46 6.85 -19.52
CA THR A 165 15.04 6.88 -20.93
C THR A 165 14.36 5.59 -21.39
N ARG A 166 14.44 4.51 -20.61
CA ARG A 166 13.76 3.23 -20.85
C ARG A 166 12.41 3.12 -20.13
N SER A 167 12.06 4.08 -19.28
CA SER A 167 10.77 4.17 -18.57
C SER A 167 9.69 4.87 -19.41
N TRP A 168 8.51 5.04 -18.85
CA TRP A 168 7.28 5.50 -19.52
C TRP A 168 7.37 6.88 -20.18
N GLY A 169 8.33 7.73 -19.81
CA GLY A 169 8.60 9.01 -20.48
C GLY A 169 9.59 8.92 -21.65
N GLY A 170 10.18 7.74 -21.90
CA GLY A 170 11.23 7.51 -22.89
C GLY A 170 10.80 7.77 -24.34
N ASP A 171 9.52 7.66 -24.64
CA ASP A 171 8.92 7.96 -25.94
C ASP A 171 8.63 9.46 -26.16
N GLY A 172 8.83 10.30 -25.14
CA GLY A 172 8.55 11.75 -25.18
C GLY A 172 7.07 12.13 -25.04
N THR A 173 6.16 11.19 -24.80
CA THR A 173 4.72 11.50 -24.62
C THR A 173 4.41 12.08 -23.24
N ILE A 174 5.12 11.63 -22.20
CA ILE A 174 4.96 12.12 -20.83
C ILE A 174 6.28 12.48 -20.16
N ALA A 175 6.21 13.30 -19.12
CA ALA A 175 7.31 13.65 -18.23
C ALA A 175 6.83 13.51 -16.78
N LEU A 176 7.67 13.00 -15.87
CA LEU A 176 7.26 12.66 -14.50
C LEU A 176 7.94 13.57 -13.47
N GLU A 177 7.21 14.56 -12.96
CA GLU A 177 7.66 15.58 -12.01
C GLU A 177 7.33 15.17 -10.57
N ARG A 178 8.31 15.18 -9.67
CA ARG A 178 8.08 14.88 -8.26
C ARG A 178 7.77 16.16 -7.49
N VAL A 179 6.64 16.18 -6.78
CA VAL A 179 6.22 17.29 -5.91
C VAL A 179 5.93 16.81 -4.48
N ASP A 180 6.44 17.51 -3.47
CA ASP A 180 6.06 17.28 -2.07
C ASP A 180 4.77 18.02 -1.68
N SER A 181 4.57 19.22 -2.22
CA SER A 181 3.48 20.16 -1.94
C SER A 181 2.53 20.30 -3.14
N GLY A 182 1.50 21.14 -3.03
CA GLY A 182 0.56 21.42 -4.13
C GLY A 182 -0.24 20.22 -4.66
N LYS A 183 -0.69 20.31 -5.91
CA LYS A 183 -1.45 19.26 -6.62
C LYS A 183 -0.50 18.29 -7.31
N SER A 184 -0.50 17.03 -6.88
CA SER A 184 -0.03 15.90 -7.69
C SER A 184 -1.17 15.30 -8.52
N ASP A 185 -0.83 14.47 -9.50
CA ASP A 185 -1.74 13.63 -10.30
C ASP A 185 -1.94 12.24 -9.67
N PHE A 186 -0.88 11.67 -9.08
CA PHE A 186 -0.92 10.45 -8.26
C PHE A 186 0.05 10.49 -7.07
N VAL A 187 0.08 9.41 -6.28
CA VAL A 187 0.93 9.26 -5.08
C VAL A 187 1.54 7.86 -5.03
N VAL A 188 2.87 7.75 -5.13
CA VAL A 188 3.61 6.51 -4.87
C VAL A 188 3.81 6.36 -3.37
N THR A 189 3.37 5.24 -2.80
CA THR A 189 3.22 5.05 -1.34
C THR A 189 3.92 3.76 -0.90
N LEU A 190 5.04 3.86 -0.19
CA LEU A 190 5.69 2.69 0.42
C LEU A 190 5.02 2.36 1.75
N ALA A 191 4.54 1.12 1.91
CA ALA A 191 3.76 0.71 3.08
C ALA A 191 4.02 -0.75 3.51
N SER A 192 3.79 -1.02 4.79
CA SER A 192 3.80 -2.35 5.40
C SER A 192 2.75 -3.28 4.79
N THR A 193 2.96 -4.60 4.87
CA THR A 193 2.08 -5.61 4.27
C THR A 193 0.61 -5.42 4.68
N GLY A 194 0.32 -5.25 5.97
CA GLY A 194 -1.04 -5.05 6.47
C GLY A 194 -1.72 -3.80 5.90
N THR A 195 -0.97 -2.72 5.74
CA THR A 195 -1.47 -1.48 5.14
C THR A 195 -1.66 -1.62 3.63
N VAL A 196 -0.74 -2.27 2.89
CA VAL A 196 -0.94 -2.58 1.47
C VAL A 196 -2.20 -3.41 1.26
N ASN A 197 -2.38 -4.52 1.98
CA ASN A 197 -3.58 -5.36 1.92
C ASN A 197 -4.87 -4.52 2.14
N THR A 198 -4.87 -3.63 3.13
CA THR A 198 -6.00 -2.75 3.45
C THR A 198 -6.33 -1.74 2.35
N TRP A 199 -5.33 -1.27 1.60
CA TRP A 199 -5.52 -0.35 0.47
C TRP A 199 -5.89 -1.07 -0.82
N CYS A 200 -5.25 -2.21 -1.14
CA CYS A 200 -5.53 -3.01 -2.34
C CYS A 200 -6.94 -3.63 -2.30
N ALA A 201 -7.41 -4.05 -1.12
CA ALA A 201 -8.76 -4.58 -0.92
C ALA A 201 -9.89 -3.57 -1.25
N LYS A 202 -9.60 -2.27 -1.36
CA LYS A 202 -10.58 -1.25 -1.79
C LYS A 202 -11.04 -1.47 -3.24
N ASP A 203 -10.17 -2.06 -4.06
CA ASP A 203 -10.44 -2.41 -5.45
C ASP A 203 -10.61 -3.93 -5.65
N GLY A 204 -10.86 -4.67 -4.56
CA GLY A 204 -11.04 -6.12 -4.58
C GLY A 204 -9.77 -6.93 -4.84
N LEU A 205 -8.59 -6.30 -4.76
CA LEU A 205 -7.30 -6.97 -4.98
C LEU A 205 -6.82 -7.63 -3.69
N ASP A 206 -6.61 -8.94 -3.73
CA ASP A 206 -5.97 -9.69 -2.64
C ASP A 206 -4.45 -9.76 -2.84
N THR A 207 -3.71 -9.14 -1.93
CA THR A 207 -2.25 -9.15 -1.89
C THR A 207 -1.69 -10.02 -0.76
N GLY A 208 -2.53 -10.73 0.00
CA GLY A 208 -2.21 -11.32 1.31
C GLY A 208 -0.97 -12.22 1.36
N GLU A 209 -1.02 -13.39 0.73
CA GLU A 209 0.09 -14.37 0.80
C GLU A 209 1.31 -13.94 -0.02
N GLN A 210 1.07 -13.37 -1.20
CA GLN A 210 2.11 -13.00 -2.16
C GLN A 210 2.78 -11.65 -1.85
N ARG A 211 2.13 -10.85 -0.97
CA ARG A 211 2.57 -9.56 -0.43
C ARG A 211 2.96 -8.55 -1.50
N VAL A 212 2.28 -8.61 -2.65
CA VAL A 212 2.59 -7.79 -3.83
C VAL A 212 2.19 -6.34 -3.63
N SER A 213 2.73 -5.48 -4.48
CA SER A 213 2.28 -4.10 -4.65
C SER A 213 0.93 -4.05 -5.41
N CYS A 214 0.29 -2.88 -5.46
CA CYS A 214 -0.88 -2.66 -6.32
C CYS A 214 -1.09 -1.18 -6.68
N ASN A 215 -1.67 -0.91 -7.84
CA ASN A 215 -2.31 0.37 -8.13
C ASN A 215 -3.77 0.36 -7.64
N VAL A 216 -4.10 1.25 -6.69
CA VAL A 216 -5.48 1.42 -6.20
C VAL A 216 -6.17 2.48 -7.06
N ALA A 217 -6.73 2.03 -8.18
CA ALA A 217 -7.40 2.81 -9.21
C ALA A 217 -8.58 3.65 -8.70
N SER A 218 -9.35 3.20 -7.69
CA SER A 218 -10.40 4.04 -7.06
C SER A 218 -9.85 5.23 -6.28
N THR A 219 -8.53 5.31 -6.10
CA THR A 219 -7.84 6.35 -5.35
C THR A 219 -6.70 6.94 -6.18
N ARG A 220 -5.88 7.80 -5.57
CA ARG A 220 -4.67 8.35 -6.20
C ARG A 220 -3.41 7.53 -5.91
N ARG A 221 -3.52 6.40 -5.19
CA ARG A 221 -2.37 5.68 -4.66
C ARG A 221 -1.88 4.55 -5.57
N VAL A 222 -0.57 4.54 -5.74
CA VAL A 222 0.23 3.39 -6.18
C VAL A 222 0.90 2.86 -4.91
N MET A 223 0.50 1.69 -4.44
CA MET A 223 0.95 1.08 -3.19
C MET A 223 2.13 0.15 -3.45
N ILE A 224 3.28 0.48 -2.89
CA ILE A 224 4.49 -0.34 -2.95
C ILE A 224 4.63 -1.13 -1.64
N SER A 225 4.69 -2.45 -1.75
CA SER A 225 4.93 -3.36 -0.62
C SER A 225 6.36 -3.19 -0.09
N ALA A 226 6.47 -2.75 1.17
CA ALA A 226 7.75 -2.61 1.85
C ALA A 226 8.48 -3.95 2.00
N TRP A 227 7.75 -5.06 2.21
CA TRP A 227 8.35 -6.39 2.26
C TRP A 227 8.95 -6.80 0.91
N ARG A 228 8.23 -6.60 -0.20
CA ARG A 228 8.77 -6.85 -1.55
C ARG A 228 9.91 -5.91 -1.90
N TRP A 229 9.82 -4.64 -1.53
CA TRP A 229 10.92 -3.69 -1.67
C TRP A 229 12.18 -4.14 -0.92
N ALA A 230 12.03 -4.66 0.29
CA ALA A 230 13.12 -5.09 1.15
C ALA A 230 13.76 -6.43 0.71
N THR A 231 12.97 -7.35 0.15
CA THR A 231 13.40 -8.76 -0.05
C THR A 231 13.52 -9.18 -1.52
N GLY A 232 12.73 -8.59 -2.42
CA GLY A 232 12.70 -8.88 -3.85
C GLY A 232 11.66 -9.93 -4.28
N SER A 233 11.99 -10.62 -5.36
CA SER A 233 11.33 -11.87 -5.74
C SER A 233 12.32 -12.89 -6.32
N THR A 234 12.00 -14.16 -6.17
CA THR A 234 12.81 -15.29 -6.66
C THR A 234 13.04 -15.24 -8.17
N THR A 235 12.11 -14.66 -8.93
CA THR A 235 12.21 -14.44 -10.38
C THR A 235 13.37 -13.52 -10.78
N TYR A 236 13.84 -12.65 -9.89
CA TYR A 236 14.99 -11.76 -10.10
C TYR A 236 16.28 -12.27 -9.43
N GLY A 237 16.23 -13.37 -8.67
CA GLY A 237 17.37 -13.88 -7.92
C GLY A 237 17.95 -12.82 -6.97
N ASP A 238 19.23 -12.48 -7.18
CA ASP A 238 19.96 -11.45 -6.43
C ASP A 238 19.92 -10.06 -7.06
N ASP A 239 19.31 -9.88 -8.23
CA ASP A 239 19.16 -8.56 -8.87
C ASP A 239 17.97 -7.78 -8.28
N LEU A 240 18.09 -7.46 -6.99
CA LEU A 240 17.11 -6.64 -6.27
C LEU A 240 17.00 -5.23 -6.86
N ALA A 241 18.10 -4.70 -7.39
CA ALA A 241 18.14 -3.36 -7.96
C ALA A 241 17.25 -3.25 -9.21
N ASN A 242 17.24 -4.25 -10.09
CA ASN A 242 16.29 -4.27 -11.20
C ASN A 242 14.90 -4.73 -10.76
N TYR A 243 14.76 -5.62 -9.78
CA TYR A 243 13.44 -5.94 -9.22
C TYR A 243 12.71 -4.68 -8.70
N ARG A 244 13.40 -3.82 -7.97
CA ARG A 244 12.85 -2.55 -7.46
C ARG A 244 12.41 -1.60 -8.57
N ARG A 245 13.18 -1.52 -9.67
CA ARG A 245 12.84 -0.73 -10.86
C ARG A 245 11.62 -1.29 -11.59
N MET A 246 11.57 -2.61 -11.77
CA MET A 246 10.40 -3.32 -12.32
C MET A 246 9.16 -3.02 -11.50
N LEU A 247 9.25 -3.16 -10.17
CA LEU A 247 8.14 -2.91 -9.25
C LEU A 247 7.60 -1.47 -9.35
N ILE A 248 8.48 -0.47 -9.49
CA ILE A 248 8.08 0.92 -9.70
C ILE A 248 7.39 1.09 -11.06
N ASN A 249 8.01 0.59 -12.15
CA ASN A 249 7.48 0.77 -13.50
C ASN A 249 6.16 0.02 -13.71
N HIS A 250 6.00 -1.21 -13.19
CA HIS A 250 4.78 -2.01 -13.29
C HIS A 250 3.59 -1.32 -12.63
N GLU A 251 3.76 -0.87 -11.38
CA GLU A 251 2.68 -0.29 -10.59
C GLU A 251 2.31 1.12 -11.06
N VAL A 252 3.27 1.88 -11.60
CA VAL A 252 3.00 3.14 -12.29
C VAL A 252 2.43 2.90 -13.70
N GLY A 253 2.75 1.80 -14.37
CA GLY A 253 2.11 1.39 -15.63
C GLY A 253 0.60 1.20 -15.48
N HIS A 254 0.17 0.49 -14.43
CA HIS A 254 -1.25 0.40 -14.06
C HIS A 254 -1.88 1.78 -13.79
N ARG A 255 -1.14 2.71 -13.19
CA ARG A 255 -1.61 4.10 -12.96
C ARG A 255 -1.71 4.91 -14.26
N LEU A 256 -0.89 4.61 -15.26
CA LEU A 256 -0.92 5.22 -16.59
C LEU A 256 -1.94 4.57 -17.54
N GLY A 257 -2.54 3.43 -17.14
CA GLY A 257 -3.61 2.75 -17.87
C GLY A 257 -3.18 1.49 -18.62
N HIS A 258 -1.96 1.00 -18.41
CA HIS A 258 -1.49 -0.26 -18.97
C HIS A 258 -2.04 -1.42 -18.12
N MET A 259 -2.47 -2.50 -18.78
CA MET A 259 -2.96 -3.72 -18.14
C MET A 259 -1.88 -4.81 -18.15
N HIS A 260 -2.10 -5.94 -17.47
CA HIS A 260 -1.15 -7.04 -17.50
C HIS A 260 -0.90 -7.59 -18.91
N GLU A 261 0.36 -7.89 -19.18
CA GLU A 261 0.85 -8.50 -20.42
C GLU A 261 1.45 -9.88 -20.13
N THR A 262 1.70 -10.67 -21.17
CA THR A 262 2.21 -12.05 -21.04
C THR A 262 3.53 -12.24 -21.77
N CYS A 263 4.29 -13.27 -21.38
CA CYS A 263 5.52 -13.63 -22.10
C CYS A 263 5.18 -14.17 -23.50
N GLU A 264 5.59 -13.45 -24.55
CA GLU A 264 5.31 -13.86 -25.94
C GLU A 264 6.18 -15.03 -26.42
N ARG A 265 7.44 -15.10 -25.97
CA ARG A 265 8.44 -16.06 -26.48
C ARG A 265 9.54 -16.32 -25.45
N SER A 266 9.95 -17.59 -25.31
CA SER A 266 11.08 -17.96 -24.46
C SER A 266 12.35 -17.20 -24.78
N GLY A 267 13.04 -16.72 -23.74
CA GLY A 267 14.29 -15.96 -23.84
C GLY A 267 14.12 -14.48 -24.22
N ALA A 268 12.92 -14.02 -24.58
CA ALA A 268 12.66 -12.58 -24.72
C ALA A 268 12.65 -11.89 -23.36
N PRO A 269 12.98 -10.58 -23.29
CA PRO A 269 12.65 -9.76 -22.12
C PRO A 269 11.15 -9.85 -21.82
N ALA A 270 10.78 -10.09 -20.56
CA ALA A 270 9.38 -10.04 -20.16
C ALA A 270 8.84 -8.61 -20.39
N PRO A 271 7.59 -8.44 -20.85
CA PRO A 271 6.96 -7.11 -20.80
C PRO A 271 6.95 -6.60 -19.36
N VAL A 272 7.17 -5.29 -19.15
CA VAL A 272 7.21 -4.73 -17.79
C VAL A 272 5.87 -4.89 -17.06
N MET A 273 4.77 -4.97 -17.81
CA MET A 273 3.42 -5.23 -17.31
C MET A 273 3.11 -6.72 -17.11
N MET A 274 4.03 -7.63 -17.42
CA MET A 274 3.93 -9.00 -16.94
C MET A 274 4.02 -9.03 -15.41
N GLN A 275 3.32 -9.95 -14.75
CA GLN A 275 3.37 -10.13 -13.29
C GLN A 275 4.68 -10.80 -12.85
N GLN A 276 5.82 -10.18 -13.17
CA GLN A 276 7.17 -10.72 -13.00
C GLN A 276 7.52 -10.99 -11.52
N THR A 277 6.85 -10.33 -10.56
CA THR A 277 6.97 -10.67 -9.14
C THR A 277 6.55 -12.11 -8.84
N LEU A 278 5.65 -12.70 -9.64
CA LEU A 278 5.06 -14.02 -9.40
C LEU A 278 5.64 -15.09 -10.34
N THR A 279 5.82 -14.76 -11.62
CA THR A 279 6.27 -15.71 -12.64
C THR A 279 6.92 -15.01 -13.83
N LEU A 280 7.84 -15.70 -14.50
CA LEU A 280 8.36 -15.35 -15.82
C LEU A 280 7.86 -16.31 -16.91
N VAL A 281 6.92 -17.19 -16.56
CA VAL A 281 6.38 -18.24 -17.43
C VAL A 281 4.96 -17.89 -17.88
N THR A 282 4.67 -18.06 -19.17
CA THR A 282 3.30 -18.08 -19.72
C THR A 282 3.17 -19.28 -20.66
N GLY A 283 2.33 -20.26 -20.31
CA GLY A 283 2.24 -21.50 -21.08
C GLY A 283 3.60 -22.22 -21.11
N SER A 284 4.16 -22.41 -22.30
CA SER A 284 5.51 -22.95 -22.50
C SER A 284 6.60 -21.88 -22.68
N ALA A 285 6.25 -20.59 -22.71
CA ALA A 285 7.19 -19.49 -22.87
C ALA A 285 7.78 -19.05 -21.52
N THR A 286 9.11 -18.96 -21.43
CA THR A 286 9.82 -18.44 -20.24
C THR A 286 10.67 -17.23 -20.62
N CYS A 287 10.28 -16.05 -20.18
CA CYS A 287 10.97 -14.80 -20.46
C CYS A 287 12.12 -14.55 -19.48
N SER A 288 13.04 -13.65 -19.83
CA SER A 288 14.04 -13.10 -18.91
C SER A 288 13.45 -11.95 -18.07
N PRO A 289 13.96 -11.69 -16.85
CA PRO A 289 13.53 -10.55 -16.05
C PRO A 289 13.83 -9.23 -16.79
N ASN A 290 12.87 -8.31 -16.80
CA ASN A 290 13.03 -7.01 -17.42
C ASN A 290 12.30 -5.90 -16.62
N PRO A 291 13.02 -4.87 -16.14
CA PRO A 291 12.42 -3.79 -15.38
C PRO A 291 11.88 -2.63 -16.21
N TRP A 292 11.99 -2.63 -17.54
CA TRP A 292 11.76 -1.46 -18.38
C TRP A 292 10.63 -1.61 -19.42
N PRO A 293 9.77 -0.58 -19.59
CA PRO A 293 8.87 -0.45 -20.75
C PRO A 293 9.57 -0.49 -22.11
N HIS A 294 10.75 0.14 -22.23
CA HIS A 294 11.54 0.21 -23.46
C HIS A 294 12.95 -0.36 -23.22
N PRO A 295 13.11 -1.69 -23.18
CA PRO A 295 14.36 -2.37 -22.82
C PRO A 295 15.48 -2.28 -23.86
#